data_AF-A0AA36GKM9-F1
#
_entry.id   AF-A0AA36GKM9-F1
#
_cell.length_a   1.000
_cell.length_b   1.000
_cell.length_c   1.000
_cell.angle_alpha   90.00
_cell.angle_beta   90.00
_cell.angle_gamma   90.00
#
_symmetry.space_group_name_H-M   'P 1'
#
loop_
_entity.id
_entity.type
_entity.pdbx_description
1 polymer ?
#
loop_
_entity_poly.entity_id
_entity_poly.type
_entity_poly.pdbx_seq_one_letter_code
_entity_poly.pdbx_strand_id
1 'polypeptide(L)'
;MDSHDVDRFRGLDMSHGFIKSIVKNQIDRDEYHKVMEERKIEVQKKIRESRRKKPAPAAEYKLYVPPHLRGKNDSTEIQRVAPDRRNPCPAIVSEIEEETLREKVRTRFQARSDGPNLEALGKNATPVPTPSRPVFLLNLKKNTGDTVDIAVMNTDNAARLAKELGRKHGFTEDQCRMLRLTLERELEARLAP
;
A
#
# COMPACT_ATOMS: atom_id res chain seq x y z
N MET A 1 23.37 8.23 16.48
CA MET A 1 21.93 8.17 16.83
C MET A 1 21.52 9.59 17.10
N ASP A 2 21.24 10.29 16.01
CA ASP A 2 21.13 11.74 15.98
C ASP A 2 19.86 12.20 16.69
N SER A 3 20.04 13.07 17.68
CA SER A 3 19.00 13.66 18.53
C SER A 3 17.93 14.47 17.78
N HIS A 4 17.97 14.54 16.45
CA HIS A 4 17.09 15.37 15.63
C HIS A 4 15.76 14.71 15.23
N ASP A 5 15.64 13.38 15.28
CA ASP A 5 14.37 12.70 14.95
C ASP A 5 13.38 12.64 16.13
N VAL A 6 13.87 12.83 17.35
CA VAL A 6 13.07 12.73 18.57
C VAL A 6 12.09 13.91 18.70
N ASP A 7 12.42 15.06 18.11
CA ASP A 7 11.58 16.26 18.15
C ASP A 7 10.43 16.25 17.13
N ARG A 8 10.51 15.44 16.05
CA ARG A 8 9.40 15.29 15.08
C ARG A 8 8.21 14.53 15.65
N PHE A 9 8.48 13.64 16.61
CA PHE A 9 7.47 12.82 17.29
C PHE A 9 7.32 13.21 18.76
N ARG A 10 7.52 14.50 19.09
CA ARG A 10 7.36 15.02 20.46
C ARG A 10 6.00 14.62 21.02
N GLY A 11 6.01 13.78 22.05
CA GLY A 11 4.82 13.27 22.74
C GLY A 11 4.39 11.85 22.37
N LEU A 12 5.06 11.19 21.40
CA LEU A 12 4.84 9.79 21.08
C LEU A 12 5.95 8.92 21.68
N ASP A 13 5.58 8.08 22.63
CA ASP A 13 6.48 7.09 23.20
C ASP A 13 6.67 5.91 22.23
N MET A 14 7.82 5.90 21.55
CA MET A 14 8.20 4.83 20.62
C MET A 14 8.43 3.48 21.34
N SER A 15 8.59 3.48 22.66
CA SER A 15 8.74 2.27 23.46
C SER A 15 7.39 1.60 23.80
N HIS A 16 6.28 2.33 23.62
CA HIS A 16 4.93 1.87 23.91
C HIS A 16 4.52 0.69 23.01
N GLY A 17 3.86 -0.33 23.57
CA GLY A 17 3.50 -1.56 22.86
C GLY A 17 2.64 -1.33 21.61
N PHE A 18 1.75 -0.34 21.65
CA PHE A 18 0.94 0.08 20.51
C PHE A 18 1.77 0.73 19.37
N ILE A 19 2.77 1.54 19.71
CA ILE A 19 3.63 2.14 18.69
C ILE A 19 4.52 1.07 18.05
N LYS A 20 5.00 0.11 18.84
CA LYS A 20 5.74 -1.06 18.34
C LYS A 20 4.91 -1.90 17.36
N SER A 21 3.62 -2.09 17.59
CA SER A 21 2.77 -2.86 16.67
C SER A 21 2.51 -2.12 15.36
N ILE A 22 2.36 -0.79 15.39
CA ILE A 22 2.26 0.04 14.18
C ILE A 22 3.55 -0.04 13.37
N VAL A 23 4.70 0.18 14.01
CA VAL A 23 6.02 0.12 13.37
C VAL A 23 6.24 -1.26 12.75
N LYS A 24 5.94 -2.33 13.49
CA LYS A 24 6.06 -3.70 12.97
C LYS A 24 5.18 -3.93 11.75
N ASN A 25 3.90 -3.53 11.80
CA ASN A 25 2.99 -3.71 10.66
C ASN A 25 3.45 -2.93 9.42
N GLN A 26 4.01 -1.74 9.62
CA GLN A 26 4.58 -0.94 8.53
C GLN A 26 5.78 -1.65 7.90
N ILE A 27 6.71 -2.15 8.72
CA ILE A 27 7.86 -2.94 8.26
C ILE A 27 7.40 -4.19 7.52
N ASP A 28 6.45 -4.95 8.07
CA ASP A 28 5.94 -6.17 7.45
C ASP A 28 5.33 -5.90 6.06
N ARG A 29 4.58 -4.79 5.91
CA ARG A 29 4.02 -4.36 4.62
C ARG A 29 5.10 -3.98 3.62
N ASP A 30 6.08 -3.19 4.05
CA ASP A 30 7.14 -2.68 3.18
C ASP A 30 8.10 -3.82 2.77
N GLU A 31 8.42 -4.74 3.68
CA GLU A 31 9.24 -5.92 3.40
C GLU A 31 8.52 -6.86 2.43
N TYR A 32 7.23 -7.13 2.66
CA TYR A 32 6.44 -7.93 1.72
C TYR A 32 6.43 -7.30 0.32
N HIS A 33 6.20 -5.98 0.22
CA HIS A 33 6.22 -5.28 -1.05
C HIS A 33 7.59 -5.39 -1.74
N LYS A 34 8.67 -5.17 -0.99
CA LYS A 34 10.05 -5.29 -1.47
C LYS A 34 10.35 -6.70 -2.01
N VAL A 35 10.03 -7.74 -1.24
CA VAL A 35 10.23 -9.15 -1.66
C VAL A 35 9.42 -9.46 -2.91
N MET A 36 8.19 -8.95 -3.01
CA MET A 36 7.34 -9.16 -4.19
C MET A 36 7.85 -8.44 -5.43
N GLU A 37 8.35 -7.22 -5.30
CA GLU A 37 9.00 -6.51 -6.41
C GLU A 37 10.30 -7.17 -6.84
N GLU A 38 11.16 -7.57 -5.90
CA GLU A 38 12.40 -8.29 -6.20
C GLU A 38 12.10 -9.59 -6.97
N ARG A 39 11.08 -10.35 -6.56
CA ARG A 39 10.65 -11.55 -7.31
C ARG A 39 10.11 -11.22 -8.69
N LYS A 40 9.31 -10.15 -8.85
CA LYS A 40 8.83 -9.72 -10.18
C LYS A 40 9.99 -9.36 -11.10
N ILE A 41 10.99 -8.64 -10.58
CA ILE A 41 12.19 -8.27 -11.31
C ILE A 41 13.02 -9.52 -11.65
N GLU A 42 13.16 -10.47 -10.72
CA GLU A 42 13.92 -11.70 -10.96
C GLU A 42 13.24 -12.60 -12.00
N VAL A 43 11.92 -12.76 -11.94
CA VAL A 43 11.15 -13.51 -12.95
C VAL A 43 11.27 -12.84 -14.31
N GLN A 44 11.13 -11.51 -14.39
CA GLN A 44 11.34 -10.77 -15.65
C GLN A 44 12.78 -10.91 -16.16
N LYS A 45 13.77 -10.88 -15.28
CA LYS A 45 15.17 -11.06 -15.63
C LYS A 45 15.44 -12.47 -16.15
N LYS A 46 14.90 -13.53 -15.52
CA LYS A 46 14.96 -14.92 -16.00
C LYS A 46 14.27 -15.10 -17.35
N ILE A 47 13.14 -14.43 -17.59
CA ILE A 47 12.47 -14.42 -18.90
C ILE A 47 13.32 -13.68 -19.95
N ARG A 48 13.96 -12.56 -19.59
CA ARG A 48 14.82 -11.80 -20.50
C ARG A 48 16.13 -12.53 -20.81
N GLU A 49 16.72 -13.19 -19.81
CA GLU A 49 17.95 -13.99 -19.96
C GLU A 49 17.70 -15.28 -20.73
N SER A 50 16.57 -15.97 -20.51
CA SER A 50 16.17 -17.11 -21.35
C SER A 50 15.90 -16.72 -22.80
N ARG A 51 15.43 -15.48 -23.06
CA ARG A 51 15.34 -14.94 -24.42
C ARG A 51 16.71 -14.60 -25.04
N ARG A 52 17.71 -14.25 -24.24
CA ARG A 52 19.09 -13.95 -24.69
C ARG A 52 19.97 -15.19 -24.86
N LYS A 53 19.64 -16.31 -24.20
CA LYS A 53 20.35 -17.60 -24.32
C LYS A 53 19.74 -18.53 -25.39
N LYS A 54 18.68 -18.13 -26.09
CA LYS A 54 18.27 -18.88 -27.28
C LYS A 54 19.31 -18.65 -28.38
N PRO A 55 19.96 -19.71 -28.91
CA PRO A 55 20.70 -19.55 -30.15
C PRO A 55 19.74 -19.02 -31.21
N ALA A 56 20.25 -18.21 -32.14
CA ALA A 56 19.49 -17.71 -33.29
C ALA A 56 18.62 -18.84 -33.86
N PRO A 57 17.34 -18.60 -34.21
CA PRO A 57 16.51 -19.66 -34.77
C PRO A 57 17.25 -20.21 -35.98
N ALA A 58 17.75 -21.44 -35.85
CA ALA A 58 18.36 -22.16 -36.95
C ALA A 58 17.35 -22.09 -38.09
N ALA A 59 17.78 -21.57 -39.23
CA ALA A 59 16.95 -21.37 -40.41
C ALA A 59 15.97 -22.55 -40.55
N GLU A 60 14.68 -22.24 -40.61
CA GLU A 60 13.61 -23.23 -40.62
C GLU A 60 13.70 -24.06 -41.90
N TYR A 61 14.51 -25.12 -41.89
CA TYR A 61 14.56 -26.09 -42.98
C TYR A 61 13.25 -26.87 -42.95
N LYS A 62 12.35 -26.56 -43.89
CA LYS A 62 11.13 -27.36 -44.12
C LYS A 62 11.50 -28.69 -44.74
N LEU A 63 11.95 -29.63 -43.90
CA LEU A 63 12.21 -31.01 -44.28
C LEU A 63 10.87 -31.75 -44.43
N TYR A 64 10.63 -32.33 -45.60
CA TYR A 64 9.40 -33.10 -45.85
C TYR A 64 9.33 -34.34 -44.94
N VAL A 65 8.24 -34.46 -44.19
CA VAL A 65 7.94 -35.65 -43.39
C VAL A 65 6.85 -36.46 -44.11
N PRO A 66 7.16 -37.69 -44.56
CA PRO A 66 6.20 -38.55 -45.25
C PRO A 66 4.92 -38.82 -44.43
N PRO A 67 3.74 -38.93 -45.09
CA PRO A 67 2.43 -38.97 -44.44
C PRO A 67 2.27 -40.10 -43.40
N HIS A 68 2.88 -41.26 -43.64
CA HIS A 68 2.83 -42.41 -42.73
C HIS A 68 3.60 -42.21 -41.41
N LEU A 69 4.41 -41.15 -41.31
CA LEU A 69 5.20 -40.80 -40.12
C LEU A 69 4.63 -39.62 -39.33
N ARG A 70 3.52 -39.01 -39.79
CA ARG A 70 2.98 -37.77 -39.20
C ARG A 70 2.20 -37.94 -37.89
N GLY A 71 1.97 -39.16 -37.37
CA GLY A 71 0.96 -39.36 -36.31
C GLY A 71 1.17 -40.51 -35.31
N LYS A 72 2.40 -40.96 -35.02
CA LYS A 72 2.64 -42.07 -34.07
C LYS A 72 2.92 -41.67 -32.62
N ASN A 73 2.75 -40.40 -32.24
CA ASN A 73 3.13 -39.88 -30.91
C ASN A 73 1.95 -39.46 -30.01
N ASP A 74 0.73 -39.93 -30.27
CA ASP A 74 -0.43 -39.68 -29.38
C ASP A 74 -0.80 -40.94 -28.59
N SER A 75 0.16 -41.47 -27.83
CA SER A 75 -0.08 -42.56 -26.86
C SER A 75 0.82 -42.38 -25.64
N THR A 76 0.72 -41.22 -24.99
CA THR A 76 1.14 -41.07 -23.60
C THR A 76 0.12 -40.16 -22.93
N GLU A 77 -0.81 -40.79 -22.21
CA GLU A 77 -1.71 -40.10 -21.30
C GLU A 77 -0.90 -39.29 -20.30
N ILE A 78 -0.94 -37.96 -20.45
CA ILE A 78 -0.70 -37.05 -19.33
C ILE A 78 -2.01 -36.30 -19.18
N GLN A 79 -2.79 -36.69 -18.17
CA GLN A 79 -3.92 -35.90 -17.67
C GLN A 79 -3.41 -34.50 -17.33
N ARG A 80 -3.58 -33.56 -18.26
CA ARG A 80 -3.44 -32.14 -17.98
C ARG A 80 -4.74 -31.69 -17.36
N VAL A 81 -4.77 -31.63 -16.03
CA VAL A 81 -5.81 -30.91 -15.30
C VAL A 81 -5.83 -29.48 -15.85
N ALA A 82 -6.94 -29.10 -16.49
CA ALA A 82 -7.12 -27.78 -17.04
C ALA A 82 -7.01 -26.73 -15.91
N PRO A 83 -6.22 -25.65 -16.06
CA PRO A 83 -6.23 -24.60 -15.06
C PRO A 83 -7.60 -23.93 -15.07
N ASP A 84 -8.25 -23.92 -13.90
CA ASP A 84 -9.49 -23.19 -13.65
C ASP A 84 -9.26 -21.70 -13.96
N ARG A 85 -9.88 -21.24 -15.04
CA ARG A 85 -9.76 -19.87 -15.57
C ARG A 85 -10.45 -18.81 -14.71
N ARG A 86 -10.96 -19.16 -13.52
CA ARG A 86 -11.67 -18.23 -12.62
C ARG A 86 -10.80 -17.62 -11.53
N ASN A 87 -9.54 -18.04 -11.38
CA ASN A 87 -8.68 -17.51 -10.33
C ASN A 87 -7.71 -16.46 -10.91
N PRO A 88 -7.85 -15.16 -10.59
CA PRO A 88 -7.03 -14.09 -11.17
C PRO A 88 -5.56 -14.15 -10.74
N CYS A 89 -5.21 -14.98 -9.76
CA CYS A 89 -3.83 -15.22 -9.31
C CYS A 89 -3.63 -16.71 -8.97
N PRO A 90 -3.19 -17.56 -9.91
CA PRO A 90 -2.77 -18.90 -9.54
C PRO A 90 -1.56 -18.81 -8.60
N ALA A 91 -1.63 -19.49 -7.46
CA ALA A 91 -0.53 -19.57 -6.51
C ALA A 91 0.73 -20.09 -7.23
N ILE A 92 1.79 -19.28 -7.24
CA ILE A 92 3.04 -19.57 -7.95
C ILE A 92 3.82 -20.69 -7.23
N VAL A 93 3.47 -20.98 -5.97
CA VAL A 93 4.19 -21.86 -5.07
C VAL A 93 3.17 -22.78 -4.41
N SER A 94 3.51 -24.06 -4.25
CA SER A 94 2.66 -25.01 -3.53
C SER A 94 2.57 -24.61 -2.04
N GLU A 95 1.44 -24.88 -1.39
CA GLU A 95 1.21 -24.49 0.02
C GLU A 95 2.32 -25.01 0.97
N ILE A 96 2.86 -26.19 0.65
CA ILE A 96 3.95 -26.85 1.39
C ILE A 96 5.29 -26.11 1.22
N GLU A 97 5.59 -25.63 0.00
CA GLU A 97 6.78 -24.82 -0.25
C GLU A 97 6.66 -23.42 0.37
N GLU A 98 5.46 -22.88 0.46
CA GLU A 98 5.22 -21.59 1.11
C GLU A 98 5.54 -21.63 2.61
N GLU A 99 5.12 -22.69 3.31
CA GLU A 99 5.36 -22.86 4.74
C GLU A 99 6.86 -23.01 5.06
N THR A 100 7.58 -23.81 4.28
CA THR A 100 9.04 -23.99 4.45
C THR A 100 9.83 -22.72 4.15
N LEU A 101 9.37 -21.88 3.21
CA LEU A 101 9.95 -20.56 2.93
C LEU A 101 9.74 -19.59 4.10
N ARG A 102 8.54 -19.56 4.68
CA ARG A 102 8.22 -18.73 5.85
C ARG A 102 9.06 -19.12 7.06
N GLU A 103 9.28 -20.41 7.27
CA GLU A 103 10.11 -20.92 8.36
C GLU A 103 11.60 -20.56 8.18
N LYS A 104 12.15 -20.72 6.97
CA LYS A 104 13.55 -20.36 6.65
C LYS A 104 13.87 -18.88 6.83
N VAL A 105 12.91 -18.01 6.53
CA VAL A 105 13.07 -16.55 6.74
C VAL A 105 13.09 -16.23 8.23
N ARG A 106 12.23 -16.86 9.04
CA ARG A 106 12.23 -16.68 10.50
C ARG A 106 13.56 -17.10 11.13
N THR A 107 14.14 -18.22 10.72
CA THR A 107 15.44 -18.69 11.25
C THR A 107 16.58 -17.76 10.88
N ARG A 108 16.56 -17.18 9.66
CA ARG A 108 17.62 -16.28 9.19
C ARG A 108 17.63 -14.93 9.91
N PHE A 109 16.45 -14.44 10.33
CA PHE A 109 16.35 -13.20 11.12
C PHE A 109 16.78 -13.39 12.57
N GLN A 110 16.52 -14.55 13.18
CA GLN A 110 17.01 -14.85 14.53
C GLN A 110 18.54 -15.01 14.58
N ALA A 111 19.17 -15.42 13.48
CA ALA A 111 20.62 -15.55 13.37
C ALA A 111 21.38 -14.23 13.10
N ARG A 112 20.67 -13.11 12.88
CA ARG A 112 21.25 -11.79 12.61
C ARG A 112 20.82 -10.78 13.67
N SER A 113 21.37 -10.93 14.89
CA SER A 113 21.12 -10.03 16.02
C SER A 113 21.96 -8.75 16.02
N ASP A 114 22.54 -8.33 14.89
CA ASP A 114 23.27 -7.07 14.77
C ASP A 114 22.61 -6.20 13.69
N GLY A 115 21.95 -5.13 14.14
CA GLY A 115 21.08 -4.27 13.32
C GLY A 115 21.83 -3.42 12.29
N PRO A 116 21.23 -3.11 11.14
CA PRO A 116 21.85 -2.20 10.18
C PRO A 116 21.19 -0.80 10.15
N ASN A 117 22.06 0.16 10.41
CA ASN A 117 22.21 1.52 9.90
C ASN A 117 21.23 2.00 8.80
N LEU A 118 20.57 3.13 9.05
CA LEU A 118 19.48 3.72 8.27
C LEU A 118 19.90 5.09 7.70
N GLU A 119 20.70 5.09 6.64
CA GLU A 119 20.93 6.30 5.83
C GLU A 119 20.82 5.97 4.34
N ALA A 120 19.60 6.04 3.80
CA ALA A 120 19.39 6.40 2.40
C ALA A 120 17.90 6.63 2.13
N LEU A 121 17.62 7.73 1.40
CA LEU A 121 16.37 8.02 0.66
C LEU A 121 15.26 8.66 1.50
N GLY A 122 14.67 9.81 1.15
CA GLY A 122 14.73 10.61 -0.05
C GLY A 122 13.81 11.82 0.13
N LYS A 123 14.27 12.95 -0.37
CA LYS A 123 13.65 14.29 -0.30
C LYS A 123 12.37 14.28 -1.12
N ASN A 124 11.22 14.59 -0.52
CA ASN A 124 10.02 15.04 -1.26
C ASN A 124 9.19 16.01 -0.39
N ALA A 125 9.08 17.24 -0.90
CA ALA A 125 8.11 18.28 -0.60
C ALA A 125 7.69 18.47 0.87
N THR A 126 8.44 19.29 1.61
CA THR A 126 7.93 20.04 2.75
C THR A 126 6.77 20.95 2.31
N PRO A 127 5.53 20.77 2.79
CA PRO A 127 4.56 21.86 2.75
C PRO A 127 5.10 22.96 3.64
N VAL A 128 5.26 24.16 3.09
CA VAL A 128 5.59 25.37 3.86
C VAL A 128 4.59 25.45 5.01
N PRO A 129 5.04 25.59 6.27
CA PRO A 129 4.13 25.71 7.41
C PRO A 129 3.34 27.01 7.24
N THR A 130 2.12 26.90 6.71
CA THR A 130 1.20 28.02 6.68
C THR A 130 0.81 28.32 8.13
N PRO A 131 0.94 29.57 8.58
CA PRO A 131 0.54 29.91 9.94
C PRO A 131 -0.95 29.59 10.12
N SER A 132 -1.28 28.92 11.22
CA SER A 132 -2.67 28.63 11.58
C SER A 132 -3.41 29.95 11.77
N ARG A 133 -4.41 30.20 10.92
CA ARG A 133 -5.20 31.44 10.92
C ARG A 133 -6.69 31.08 10.83
N PRO A 134 -7.56 31.78 11.57
CA PRO A 134 -8.99 31.59 11.44
C PRO A 134 -9.45 32.09 10.07
N VAL A 135 -10.21 31.28 9.34
CA VAL A 135 -10.77 31.63 8.03
C VAL A 135 -12.15 32.26 8.20
N PHE A 136 -13.01 31.67 9.02
CA PHE A 136 -14.34 32.19 9.32
C PHE A 136 -14.93 31.62 10.61
N LEU A 137 -15.98 32.27 11.12
CA LEU A 137 -16.78 31.77 12.24
C LEU A 137 -18.00 31.04 11.70
N LEU A 138 -18.13 29.77 12.03
CA LEU A 138 -19.28 28.93 11.75
C LEU A 138 -20.30 29.07 12.88
N ASN A 139 -21.45 29.68 12.59
CA ASN A 139 -22.60 29.64 13.48
C ASN A 139 -23.36 28.33 13.26
N LEU A 140 -23.46 27.52 14.30
CA LEU A 140 -24.02 26.19 14.25
C LEU A 140 -25.20 26.06 15.20
N LYS A 141 -26.36 25.71 14.66
CA LYS A 141 -27.56 25.43 15.44
C LYS A 141 -27.60 23.96 15.86
N LYS A 142 -27.65 23.71 17.16
CA LYS A 142 -27.82 22.38 17.75
C LYS A 142 -29.25 21.89 17.60
N ASN A 143 -29.42 20.58 17.77
CA ASN A 143 -30.73 19.94 17.92
C ASN A 143 -31.49 20.42 19.18
N THR A 144 -30.78 20.91 20.21
CA THR A 144 -31.37 21.50 21.43
C THR A 144 -31.95 22.90 21.20
N GLY A 145 -31.71 23.50 20.02
CA GLY A 145 -32.11 24.87 19.70
C GLY A 145 -31.04 25.92 19.99
N ASP A 146 -29.98 25.57 20.72
CA ASP A 146 -28.88 26.48 21.02
C ASP A 146 -28.00 26.72 19.79
N THR A 147 -27.46 27.93 19.66
CA THR A 147 -26.45 28.27 18.65
C THR A 147 -25.06 28.29 19.26
N VAL A 148 -24.06 27.86 18.50
CA VAL A 148 -22.64 27.87 18.89
C VAL A 148 -21.81 28.42 17.74
N ASP A 149 -20.91 29.33 18.08
CA ASP A 149 -19.94 29.85 17.12
C ASP A 149 -18.63 29.07 17.22
N ILE A 150 -18.14 28.58 16.07
CA ILE A 150 -16.94 27.78 15.95
C ILE A 150 -15.99 28.48 14.99
N ALA A 151 -14.79 28.84 15.46
CA ALA A 151 -13.75 29.35 14.58
C ALA A 151 -13.16 28.20 13.74
N VAL A 152 -13.33 28.29 12.43
CA VAL A 152 -12.78 27.32 11.47
C VAL A 152 -11.40 27.82 11.02
N MET A 153 -10.38 26.98 11.20
CA MET A 153 -8.99 27.29 10.87
C MET A 153 -8.65 26.87 9.44
N ASN A 154 -7.63 27.50 8.84
CA ASN A 154 -7.12 27.13 7.51
C ASN A 154 -6.50 25.72 7.46
N THR A 155 -6.08 25.19 8.60
CA THR A 155 -5.54 23.85 8.77
C THR A 155 -6.63 22.80 9.01
N ASP A 156 -7.87 23.21 9.25
CA ASP A 156 -8.94 22.29 9.61
C ASP A 156 -9.42 21.49 8.41
N ASN A 157 -9.55 20.17 8.61
CA ASN A 157 -10.17 19.30 7.63
C ASN A 157 -11.68 19.28 7.85
N ALA A 158 -12.45 19.71 6.85
CA ALA A 158 -13.91 19.78 6.90
C ALA A 158 -14.58 18.46 7.31
N ALA A 159 -14.08 17.31 6.83
CA ALA A 159 -14.64 16.01 7.17
C ALA A 159 -14.43 15.65 8.65
N ARG A 160 -13.25 15.97 9.20
CA ARG A 160 -12.94 15.74 10.62
C ARG A 160 -13.75 16.68 11.50
N LEU A 161 -13.80 17.96 11.16
CA LEU A 161 -14.56 18.97 11.91
C LEU A 161 -16.06 18.65 11.92
N ALA A 162 -16.66 18.33 10.77
CA ALA A 162 -18.07 17.96 10.70
C ALA A 162 -18.41 16.73 11.56
N LYS A 163 -17.58 15.68 11.54
CA LYS A 163 -17.78 14.49 12.39
C LYS A 163 -17.59 14.80 13.87
N GLU A 164 -16.64 15.66 14.22
CA GLU A 164 -16.43 16.08 15.60
C GLU A 164 -17.64 16.84 16.14
N LEU A 165 -18.14 17.81 15.37
CA LEU A 165 -19.33 18.59 15.70
C LEU A 165 -20.58 17.71 15.77
N GLY A 166 -20.69 16.72 14.87
CA GLY A 166 -21.76 15.73 14.92
C GLY A 166 -21.78 14.92 16.21
N ARG A 167 -20.61 14.44 16.67
CA ARG A 167 -20.51 13.72 17.95
C ARG A 167 -20.79 14.62 19.16
N LYS A 168 -20.33 15.87 19.14
CA LYS A 168 -20.52 16.83 20.24
C LYS A 168 -21.96 17.33 20.36
N HIS A 169 -22.66 17.48 19.24
CA HIS A 169 -24.00 18.09 19.20
C HIS A 169 -25.12 17.11 18.82
N GLY A 170 -24.81 15.83 18.62
CA GLY A 170 -25.79 14.78 18.35
C GLY A 170 -26.46 14.91 16.98
N PHE A 171 -25.70 15.30 15.95
CA PHE A 171 -26.23 15.34 14.58
C PHE A 171 -26.33 13.95 13.96
N THR A 172 -27.30 13.78 13.07
CA THR A 172 -27.41 12.57 12.25
C THR A 172 -26.30 12.51 11.21
N GLU A 173 -26.03 11.32 10.67
CA GLU A 173 -25.00 11.13 9.64
C GLU A 173 -25.27 12.02 8.41
N ASP A 174 -26.53 12.18 8.02
CA ASP A 174 -26.91 13.05 6.90
C ASP A 174 -26.64 14.54 7.21
N GLN A 175 -26.92 15.00 8.43
CA GLN A 175 -26.59 16.36 8.85
C GLN A 175 -25.08 16.59 8.89
N CYS A 176 -24.30 15.60 9.35
CA CYS A 176 -22.84 15.66 9.32
C CYS A 176 -22.31 15.73 7.89
N ARG A 177 -22.91 14.96 6.97
CA ARG A 177 -22.56 14.98 5.55
C ARG A 177 -22.85 16.34 4.93
N MET A 178 -24.02 16.91 5.21
CA MET A 178 -24.39 18.25 4.74
C MET A 178 -23.45 19.32 5.29
N LEU A 179 -23.15 19.26 6.59
CA LEU A 179 -22.20 20.17 7.24
C LEU A 179 -20.80 20.09 6.60
N ARG A 180 -20.33 18.88 6.29
CA ARG A 180 -19.05 18.69 5.59
C ARG A 180 -19.04 19.39 4.23
N LEU A 181 -20.06 19.16 3.40
CA LEU A 181 -20.14 19.74 2.06
C LEU A 181 -20.18 21.28 2.11
N THR A 182 -20.91 21.84 3.08
CA THR A 182 -20.95 23.29 3.30
C THR A 182 -19.58 23.83 3.73
N LEU A 183 -18.91 23.14 4.66
CA LEU A 183 -17.56 23.52 5.11
C LEU A 183 -16.53 23.43 3.98
N GLU A 184 -16.56 22.39 3.15
CA GLU A 184 -15.67 22.23 1.99
C GLU A 184 -15.87 23.40 1.01
N ARG A 185 -17.13 23.73 0.68
CA ARG A 185 -17.44 24.86 -0.20
C ARG A 185 -16.96 26.20 0.37
N GLU A 186 -17.23 26.48 1.65
CA GLU A 186 -16.84 27.76 2.27
C GLU A 186 -15.32 27.88 2.45
N LEU A 187 -14.64 26.79 2.78
CA LEU A 187 -13.18 26.76 2.86
C LEU A 187 -12.56 26.97 1.48
N GLU A 188 -13.06 26.27 0.45
CA GLU A 188 -12.58 26.45 -0.91
C GLU A 188 -12.81 27.88 -1.42
N ALA A 189 -14.00 28.45 -1.20
CA ALA A 189 -14.33 29.80 -1.63
C ALA A 189 -13.46 30.89 -0.97
N ARG A 190 -12.97 30.65 0.25
CA ARG A 190 -12.17 31.63 1.03
C ARG A 190 -10.66 31.36 0.96
N LEU A 191 -10.25 30.14 0.61
CA LEU A 191 -8.86 29.75 0.39
C LEU A 191 -8.45 29.87 -1.09
N ALA A 192 -9.41 29.91 -2.01
CA ALA A 192 -9.15 30.24 -3.41
C ALA A 192 -8.67 31.70 -3.52
N PRO A 193 -7.54 31.95 -4.21
CA PRO A 193 -7.00 33.29 -4.43
C PRO A 193 -7.82 34.15 -5.39
#